data_AF-A0A7K0KFT8-F1
#
_entry.id   AF-A0A7K0KFT8-F1
#
_cell.length_a   1.000
_cell.length_b   1.000
_cell.length_c   1.000
_cell.angle_alpha   90.00
_cell.angle_beta   90.00
_cell.angle_gamma   90.00
#
_symmetry.space_group_name_H-M   'P 1'
#
loop_
_entity.id
_entity.type
_entity.pdbx_description
1 polymer ?
#
loop_
_entity_poly.entity_id
_entity_poly.type
_entity_poly.pdbx_seq_one_letter_code
_entity_poly.pdbx_strand_id
1 'polypeptide(L)' 'MNYPDYDTLREQYEAGNINAVDFVTLQSKEMTEDYEQFCHDNDIFPQSEEAAKSFLDFREALFEECISN' A
#
# COMPACT_ATOMS: atom_id res chain seq x y z
N MET A 1 -6.98 10.19 14.50
CA MET A 1 -5.90 9.32 13.99
C MET A 1 -4.87 10.24 13.36
N ASN A 2 -3.63 10.23 13.85
CA ASN A 2 -2.53 11.00 13.26
C ASN A 2 -1.72 9.98 12.47
N TYR A 3 -2.10 9.77 11.21
CA TYR A 3 -1.33 8.90 10.31
C TYR A 3 0.00 9.60 10.04
N PRO A 4 1.14 8.88 10.10
CA PRO A 4 2.43 9.47 9.76
C PRO A 4 2.41 9.97 8.31
N ASP A 5 3.11 11.08 8.06
CA ASP A 5 3.26 11.62 6.72
C ASP A 5 3.84 10.56 5.77
N TYR A 6 3.37 10.60 4.51
CA TYR A 6 3.83 9.70 3.45
C TYR A 6 5.35 9.69 3.32
N ASP A 7 5.98 10.86 3.47
CA ASP A 7 7.43 11.03 3.41
C ASP A 7 8.13 10.19 4.49
N THR A 8 7.66 10.29 5.73
CA THR A 8 8.18 9.51 6.87
C THR A 8 7.95 8.00 6.72
N LEU A 9 6.81 7.60 6.14
CA LEU A 9 6.55 6.19 5.84
C LEU A 9 7.47 5.68 4.75
N ARG A 10 7.70 6.48 3.71
CA ARG A 10 8.57 6.14 2.60
C ARG A 10 10.01 6.00 3.07
N GLU A 11 10.51 6.94 3.87
CA GLU A 11 11.84 6.84 4.48
C GLU A 11 11.99 5.56 5.32
N GLN A 12 10.97 5.20 6.11
CA GLN A 12 10.99 3.97 6.89
C GLN A 12 10.95 2.71 6.02
N TYR A 13 10.20 2.73 4.93
CA TYR A 13 10.13 1.63 3.98
C TYR A 13 11.46 1.45 3.24
N GLU A 14 12.05 2.55 2.73
CA GLU A 14 13.36 2.54 2.07
C GLU A 14 14.50 2.17 3.03
N ALA A 15 14.38 2.52 4.31
CA ALA A 15 15.29 2.10 5.36
C ALA A 15 15.12 0.62 5.78
N GLY A 16 14.05 -0.06 5.33
CA GLY A 16 13.71 -1.42 5.75
C GLY A 16 13.22 -1.53 7.19
N ASN A 17 12.76 -0.41 7.78
CA ASN A 17 12.18 -0.37 9.12
C ASN A 17 10.72 -0.87 9.12
N ILE A 18 10.00 -0.69 8.01
CA ILE A 18 8.63 -1.15 7.81
C ILE A 18 8.53 -1.92 6.49
N ASN A 19 7.61 -2.88 6.40
CA ASN A 19 7.39 -3.65 5.17
C ASN A 19 6.30 -3.00 4.31
N ALA A 20 6.09 -3.52 3.10
CA ALA A 20 5.08 -2.99 2.17
C ALA A 20 3.66 -3.02 2.79
N VAL A 21 3.35 -4.03 3.61
CA VAL A 21 2.07 -4.15 4.34
C VAL A 21 1.89 -3.00 5.34
N ASP A 22 2.91 -2.76 6.17
CA ASP A 22 2.90 -1.63 7.10
C ASP A 22 2.81 -0.29 6.34
N PHE A 23 3.49 -0.17 5.21
CA PHE A 23 3.46 1.02 4.38
C PHE A 23 2.05 1.36 3.86
N VAL A 24 1.26 0.36 3.43
CA VAL A 24 -0.11 0.59 2.94
C VAL A 24 -1.12 0.79 4.06
N THR A 25 -0.94 0.11 5.20
CA THR A 25 -1.85 0.19 6.35
C THR A 25 -1.61 1.43 7.21
N LEU A 26 -0.38 1.95 7.26
CA LEU A 26 -0.04 3.16 8.02
C LEU A 26 -0.23 4.44 7.20
N GLN A 27 -0.49 4.35 5.89
CA GLN A 27 -0.63 5.52 5.03
C GLN A 27 -1.94 6.27 5.29
N SER A 28 -3.06 5.54 5.36
CA SER A 28 -4.39 6.10 5.54
C SER A 28 -5.40 4.99 5.80
N LYS A 29 -6.52 5.35 6.46
CA LYS A 29 -7.64 4.43 6.68
C LYS A 29 -8.21 3.91 5.36
N GLU A 30 -8.45 4.82 4.42
CA GLU A 30 -8.99 4.48 3.09
C GLU A 30 -8.11 3.48 2.36
N MET A 31 -6.79 3.70 2.40
CA MET A 31 -5.83 2.82 1.76
C MET A 31 -5.69 1.46 2.43
N THR A 32 -5.87 1.41 3.75
CA THR A 32 -5.96 0.15 4.50
C THR A 32 -7.19 -0.63 4.07
N GLU A 33 -8.35 0.03 4.00
CA GLU A 33 -9.61 -0.58 3.61
C GLU A 33 -9.55 -1.11 2.16
N ASP A 34 -8.97 -0.34 1.24
CA ASP A 34 -8.78 -0.74 -0.16
C ASP A 34 -7.83 -1.95 -0.29
N TYR A 35 -6.74 -1.96 0.49
CA TYR A 35 -5.81 -3.09 0.54
C TYR A 35 -6.43 -4.37 1.12
N GLU A 36 -7.17 -4.25 2.23
CA GLU A 36 -7.89 -5.38 2.83
C GLU A 36 -8.91 -5.96 1.84
N GLN A 37 -9.62 -5.09 1.12
CA GLN A 37 -10.60 -5.50 0.13
C GLN A 37 -9.95 -6.13 -1.11
N PHE A 38 -8.82 -5.60 -1.58
CA PHE A 38 -8.02 -6.21 -2.65
C PHE A 38 -7.55 -7.61 -2.29
N CYS A 39 -7.04 -7.79 -1.05
CA CYS A 39 -6.61 -9.10 -0.56
C CYS A 39 -7.78 -10.07 -0.45
N HIS A 40 -8.95 -9.60 0.00
CA HIS A 40 -10.15 -10.41 0.09
C HIS A 40 -10.66 -10.87 -1.29
N ASP A 41 -10.69 -9.97 -2.28
CA ASP A 41 -11.17 -10.25 -3.63
C ASP A 41 -10.26 -11.24 -4.38
N ASN A 42 -8.94 -11.13 -4.17
CA ASN A 42 -7.94 -11.96 -4.83
C ASN A 42 -7.56 -13.21 -4.03
N ASP A 43 -8.23 -13.49 -2.90
CA ASP A 43 -7.92 -14.59 -1.97
C ASP A 43 -6.44 -14.63 -1.55
N ILE A 44 -5.82 -13.45 -1.38
CA ILE A 44 -4.42 -13.30 -0.99
C ILE A 44 -4.31 -12.98 0.49
N PHE A 45 -3.21 -13.41 1.11
CA PHE A 45 -2.99 -13.14 2.52
C PHE A 45 -2.59 -11.67 2.75
N PRO A 46 -3.37 -10.88 3.51
CA PRO A 46 -3.14 -9.44 3.69
C PRO A 46 -1.92 -9.10 4.56
N GLN A 47 -1.26 -10.09 5.16
CA GLN A 47 0.04 -9.88 5.81
C GLN A 47 1.20 -10.37 4.96
N SER A 48 0.94 -10.84 3.74
CA SER A 48 2.01 -11.20 2.82
C SER A 48 2.56 -9.95 2.17
N GLU A 49 3.88 -9.81 2.21
CA GLU A 49 4.58 -8.70 1.54
C GLU A 49 4.34 -8.71 0.02
N GLU A 50 4.15 -9.89 -0.56
CA GLU A 50 3.78 -10.07 -1.97
C GLU A 50 2.41 -9.43 -2.29
N ALA A 51 1.43 -9.58 -1.40
CA ALA A 51 0.11 -8.99 -1.58
C ALA A 51 0.17 -7.47 -1.55
N ALA A 52 0.93 -6.89 -0.61
CA ALA A 52 1.12 -5.45 -0.53
C ALA A 52 1.91 -4.89 -1.73
N LYS A 53 2.89 -5.64 -2.24
CA LYS A 53 3.61 -5.26 -3.48
C LYS A 53 2.69 -5.29 -4.70
N SER A 54 1.87 -6.34 -4.86
CA SER A 54 0.88 -6.40 -5.94
C SER A 54 -0.11 -5.24 -5.88
N PHE A 55 -0.54 -4.86 -4.68
CA PHE A 55 -1.43 -3.72 -4.50
C PHE A 55 -0.76 -2.38 -4.88
N LEU A 56 0.49 -2.18 -4.46
CA LEU A 56 1.26 -0.98 -4.83
C LEU A 56 1.51 -0.90 -6.34
N ASP A 57 1.81 -2.03 -6.98
CA ASP A 57 1.98 -2.14 -8.44
C ASP A 57 0.68 -1.82 -9.19
N PHE A 58 -0.45 -2.39 -8.74
CA PHE A 58 -1.78 -2.07 -9.26
C PHE A 58 -2.11 -0.58 -9.13
N ARG A 59 -1.76 0.03 -7.99
CA ARG A 59 -2.00 1.46 -7.74
C ARG A 59 -1.11 2.34 -8.61
N GLU A 60 0.16 1.96 -8.80
CA GLU A 60 1.10 2.67 -9.68
C GLU A 60 0.61 2.64 -11.13
N ALA A 61 0.20 1.46 -11.61
CA ALA A 61 -0.39 1.30 -12.95
C ALA A 61 -1.66 2.14 -13.16
N LEU A 62 -2.55 2.19 -12.17
CA LEU A 62 -3.74 3.07 -12.17
C LEU A 62 -3.36 4.56 -12.25
N PHE A 63 -2.29 4.96 -11.57
CA PHE A 63 -1.82 6.34 -11.55
C PHE A 63 -1.23 6.73 -12.91
N GLU A 64 -0.44 5.85 -13.52
CA GLU A 64 0.09 6.03 -14.87
C GLU A 64 -1.03 6.13 -15.90
N GLU A 65 -2.06 5.28 -15.81
CA GLU A 65 -3.23 5.36 -16.71
C GLU A 65 -3.98 6.70 -16.55
N CYS A 66 -4.10 7.22 -15.32
CA CYS A 66 -4.73 8.51 -15.04
C CYS A 66 -3.91 9.71 -15.56
N ILE A 67 -2.58 9.65 -15.55
CA ILE A 67 -1.71 10.73 -16.04
C ILE A 67 -1.63 10.72 -17.57
N SER A 68 -1.80 9.56 -18.20
CA SER A 68 -1.60 9.38 -19.62
C SER A 68 -2.84 9.68 -20.50
N ASN A 69 -3.89 10.28 -19.94
CA ASN A 69 -5.14 10.66 -20.63
C ASN A 69 -5.34 12.18 -20.70
#